data_AF-X1IZ04-F1
#
_entry.id   AF-X1IZ04-F1
#
_cell.length_a   1.000
_cell.length_b   1.000
_cell.length_c   1.000
_cell.angle_alpha   90.00
_cell.angle_beta   90.00
_cell.angle_gamma   90.00
#
_symmetry.space_group_name_H-M   'P 1'
#
loop_
_entity.id
_entity.type
_entity.pdbx_description
1 polymer ?
#
loop_
_entity_poly.entity_id
_entity_poly.type
_entity_poly.pdbx_seq_one_letter_code
_entity_poly.pdbx_strand_id
1 'polypeptide(L)' 'QLVRHLKKQFQPGMTWENYGEWHMDHKVPVSAFNFSSSDHIDFKRCWALKNLQPMWATENHIKKNKLAKPFQPSLLL' A
#
# COMPACT_ATOMS: atom_id res chain seq x y z
N GLN A 1 1.80 -15.56 -1.88
CA GLN A 1 0.68 -15.05 -1.07
C GLN A 1 0.19 -13.66 -1.52
N LEU A 2 1.09 -12.74 -1.91
CA LEU A 2 0.76 -11.39 -2.42
C LEU A 2 -0.19 -11.38 -3.62
N VAL A 3 0.11 -12.13 -4.67
CA VAL A 3 -0.73 -12.21 -5.88
C VAL A 3 -2.18 -12.55 -5.53
N ARG A 4 -2.40 -13.59 -4.71
CA ARG A 4 -3.73 -13.98 -4.23
C ARG A 4 -4.40 -12.88 -3.41
N HIS A 5 -3.65 -12.16 -2.59
CA HIS A 5 -4.15 -11.06 -1.75
C HIS A 5 -4.59 -9.84 -2.59
N LEU A 6 -3.80 -9.46 -3.59
CA LEU A 6 -4.14 -8.35 -4.49
C LEU A 6 -5.31 -8.72 -5.41
N LYS A 7 -5.29 -9.92 -6.03
CA LYS A 7 -6.37 -10.39 -6.92
C LYS A 7 -7.73 -10.41 -6.22
N LYS A 8 -7.77 -10.73 -4.91
CA LYS A 8 -9.00 -10.70 -4.10
C LYS A 8 -9.59 -9.30 -3.88
N GLN A 9 -8.80 -8.25 -4.10
CA GLN A 9 -9.18 -6.85 -3.91
C GLN A 9 -9.39 -6.12 -5.26
N PHE A 10 -9.34 -6.83 -6.39
CA PHE A 10 -9.55 -6.22 -7.71
C PHE A 10 -10.94 -5.58 -7.80
N GLN A 11 -10.96 -4.35 -8.29
CA GLN A 11 -12.19 -3.63 -8.62
C GLN A 11 -12.68 -4.06 -10.02
N PRO A 12 -13.94 -3.78 -10.39
CA PRO A 12 -14.44 -4.05 -11.73
C PRO A 12 -13.50 -3.48 -12.81
N GLY A 13 -13.06 -4.33 -13.74
CA GLY A 13 -12.14 -3.95 -14.82
C GLY A 13 -10.64 -4.15 -14.52
N MET A 14 -10.24 -4.42 -13.27
CA MET A 14 -8.85 -4.74 -12.96
C MET A 14 -8.54 -6.19 -13.32
N THR A 15 -7.45 -6.40 -14.05
CA THR A 15 -6.91 -7.72 -14.36
C THR A 15 -5.39 -7.72 -14.19
N TRP A 16 -4.72 -8.87 -14.32
CA TRP A 16 -3.25 -8.86 -14.24
C TRP A 16 -2.61 -8.34 -15.52
N GLU A 17 -3.34 -8.47 -16.63
CA GLU A 17 -2.94 -8.09 -17.97
C GLU A 17 -2.90 -6.56 -18.14
N ASN A 18 -3.74 -5.81 -17.43
CA ASN A 18 -3.75 -4.34 -17.44
C ASN A 18 -3.00 -3.71 -16.24
N TYR A 19 -2.05 -4.45 -15.65
CA TYR A 19 -1.14 -3.85 -14.68
C TYR A 19 -0.37 -2.67 -15.32
N GLY A 20 -0.41 -1.51 -14.66
CA GLY A 20 0.00 -0.23 -15.24
C GLY A 20 -1.18 0.73 -15.41
N GLU A 21 -2.38 0.22 -15.71
CA GLU A 21 -3.62 1.01 -15.57
C GLU A 21 -4.03 1.11 -14.10
N TRP A 22 -3.76 0.06 -13.34
CA TRP A 22 -3.77 0.06 -11.89
C TRP A 22 -2.38 -0.20 -11.33
N HIS A 23 -2.13 0.29 -10.12
CA HIS A 23 -0.87 0.20 -9.41
C HIS A 23 -1.04 -0.51 -8.07
N MET A 24 0.05 -1.07 -7.56
CA MET A 24 0.13 -1.46 -6.15
C MET A 24 0.26 -0.20 -5.29
N ASP A 25 -0.70 -0.01 -4.40
CA ASP A 25 -0.76 1.13 -3.49
C ASP A 25 -0.57 0.69 -2.04
N HIS A 26 0.00 1.60 -1.25
CA HIS A 26 0.07 1.48 0.20
C HIS A 26 -1.09 2.27 0.84
N LYS A 27 -2.02 1.56 1.49
CA LYS A 27 -3.20 2.15 2.17
C LYS A 27 -2.79 3.28 3.11
N VAL A 28 -1.79 3.01 3.95
CA VAL A 28 -1.02 4.03 4.66
C VAL A 28 0.26 4.25 3.85
N PRO A 29 0.55 5.48 3.39
CA PRO A 29 1.69 5.76 2.53
C PRO A 29 3.00 5.50 3.27
N VAL A 30 4.03 5.11 2.52
CA VAL A 30 5.38 4.83 3.06
C VAL A 30 5.91 5.99 3.89
N SER A 31 5.67 7.24 3.46
CA SER A 31 6.12 8.45 4.14
C SER A 31 5.51 8.69 5.53
N ALA A 32 4.47 7.93 5.91
CA ALA A 32 3.86 8.03 7.23
C ALA A 32 4.50 7.06 8.25
N PHE A 33 5.32 6.12 7.80
CA PHE A 33 6.02 5.15 8.66
C PHE A 33 7.42 5.65 9.03
N ASN A 34 7.95 5.16 10.15
CA ASN A 34 9.28 5.50 10.65
C ASN A 34 10.19 4.26 10.63
N PHE A 35 11.06 4.13 9.63
CA PHE A 35 12.04 3.04 9.57
C PHE A 35 13.27 3.41 8.73
N SER A 36 14.40 2.76 9.03
CA SER A 36 15.64 2.82 8.24
C SER A 36 16.23 1.43 7.94
N SER A 37 15.76 0.38 8.60
CA SER A 37 16.12 -1.02 8.34
C SER A 37 14.87 -1.88 8.14
N SER A 38 15.02 -3.01 7.43
CA SER A 38 13.96 -4.01 7.26
C SER A 38 13.55 -4.71 8.56
N ASP A 39 14.36 -4.60 9.60
CA ASP A 39 14.07 -5.20 10.91
C ASP A 39 13.05 -4.40 11.72
N HIS A 40 12.89 -3.12 11.41
CA HIS A 40 12.02 -2.21 12.14
C HIS A 40 10.56 -2.62 11.99
N ILE A 41 9.78 -2.47 13.06
CA ILE A 41 8.37 -2.85 13.07
C ILE A 41 7.57 -2.11 12.01
N ASP A 42 7.90 -0.85 11.76
CA ASP A 42 7.22 0.00 10.79
C ASP A 42 7.52 -0.40 9.35
N PHE A 43 8.73 -0.90 9.05
CA PHE A 43 9.01 -1.53 7.76
C PHE A 43 8.09 -2.73 7.54
N LYS A 44 8.02 -3.63 8.52
CA LYS A 44 7.16 -4.83 8.46
C LYS A 44 5.69 -4.45 8.33
N ARG A 45 5.21 -3.39 9.00
CA ARG A 45 3.83 -2.88 8.88
C ARG A 45 3.57 -2.26 7.51
N CYS A 46 4.51 -1.47 6.99
CA CYS A 46 4.42 -0.80 5.70
C CYS A 46 4.25 -1.82 4.56
N TRP A 47 5.08 -2.86 4.55
CA TRP A 47 5.12 -3.87 3.50
C TRP A 47 4.22 -5.10 3.76
N ALA A 48 3.48 -5.12 4.87
CA ALA A 48 2.53 -6.19 5.16
C ALA A 48 1.38 -6.20 4.15
N LEU A 49 0.89 -7.40 3.79
CA LEU A 49 -0.26 -7.57 2.89
C LEU A 49 -1.46 -6.69 3.30
N LYS A 50 -1.74 -6.57 4.60
CA LYS A 50 -2.84 -5.73 5.12
C LYS A 50 -2.78 -4.26 4.66
N ASN A 51 -1.58 -3.73 4.41
CA ASN A 51 -1.35 -2.36 3.95
C ASN A 51 -1.29 -2.23 2.42
N LEU A 52 -1.19 -3.35 1.69
CA LEU A 52 -1.09 -3.36 0.23
C LEU A 52 -2.47 -3.58 -0.41
N GLN A 53 -2.77 -2.79 -1.45
CA GLN A 53 -3.98 -2.90 -2.25
C GLN A 53 -3.73 -2.60 -3.73
N PRO A 54 -4.54 -3.14 -4.65
CA PRO A 54 -4.65 -2.60 -6.00
C PRO A 54 -5.45 -1.28 -5.97
N MET A 55 -5.03 -0.30 -6.77
CA MET A 55 -5.74 0.97 -6.94
C MET A 55 -5.51 1.48 -8.36
N TRP A 56 -6.52 2.09 -8.99
CA TRP A 56 -6.33 2.68 -10.31
C TRP A 56 -5.23 3.74 -10.28
N ALA A 57 -4.41 3.80 -11.33
CA ALA A 57 -3.27 4.71 -11.37
C ALA A 57 -3.69 6.16 -11.11
N THR A 58 -4.79 6.59 -11.73
CA THR A 58 -5.40 7.92 -11.57
C THR A 58 -5.78 8.20 -10.11
N GLU A 59 -6.45 7.26 -9.45
CA GLU A 59 -6.84 7.36 -8.03
C GLU A 59 -5.60 7.42 -7.13
N ASN A 60 -4.60 6.60 -7.41
CA ASN A 60 -3.35 6.58 -6.65
C ASN A 60 -2.60 7.93 -6.77
N HIS A 61 -2.54 8.50 -7.97
CA HIS A 61 -1.96 9.83 -8.20
C HIS A 61 -2.72 10.94 -7.47
N ILE A 62 -4.05 10.85 -7.37
CA ILE A 62 -4.87 11.81 -6.61
C ILE A 62 -4.69 11.64 -5.10
N LYS A 63 -4.58 10.39 -4.63
CA LYS A 63 -4.37 10.03 -3.22
C LYS A 63 -3.03 10.56 -2.71
N LYS A 64 -1.96 10.49 -3.49
CA LYS A 64 -0.60 10.89 -3.08
C LYS A 64 -0.22 10.21 -1.76
N ASN A 65 0.31 10.96 -0.81
CA ASN A 65 0.64 10.52 0.55
C ASN A 65 -0.44 10.89 1.59
N LYS A 66 -1.70 11.04 1.18
CA LYS A 66 -2.78 11.37 2.12
C LYS A 66 -3.12 10.17 3.01
N LEU A 67 -3.38 10.46 4.29
CA LEU A 67 -3.88 9.51 5.26
C LEU A 67 -5.42 9.52 5.23
N ALA A 68 -6.03 8.35 5.03
CA ALA A 68 -7.49 8.21 5.10
C ALA A 68 -8.02 8.22 6.54
N LYS A 69 -7.17 7.88 7.51
CA LYS A 69 -7.47 7.83 8.95
C LYS A 69 -6.21 8.24 9.72
N PRO A 70 -6.33 8.75 10.96
CA PRO A 70 -5.18 9.00 11.82
C PRO A 70 -4.28 7.76 11.91
N PHE A 71 -2.97 7.97 11.80
CA PHE A 71 -1.97 6.90 11.81
C PHE A 71 -0.83 7.27 12.76
N GLN A 72 -0.44 6.32 13.62
CA GLN A 72 0.68 6.46 14.53
C GLN A 72 1.84 5.55 14.08
N PRO A 73 2.99 6.13 13.66
CA PRO A 73 4.21 5.36 13.44
C PRO A 73 4.83 4.88 14.74
N SER A 74 5.74 3.90 14.64
CA SER A 74 6.61 3.49 15.73
C SER A 74 7.51 4.64 16.16
N LEU A 75 7.63 4.83 17.47
CA LEU A 75 8.58 5.79 18.06
C LEU A 75 10.01 5.25 18.05
N LEU A 76 10.17 3.92 17.95
CA LEU A 76 11.45 3.24 17.87
C LEU A 76 11.77 2.95 16.41
N LEU A 77 12.96 3.41 16.00
CA LEU A 77 13.65 2.96 14.80
C LEU A 77 14.30 1.61 15.14
#